data_AF-A0A930R290-F1
#
_entry.id   AF-A0A930R290-F1
#
_cell.length_a   1.000
_cell.length_b   1.000
_cell.length_c   1.000
_cell.angle_alpha   90.00
_cell.angle_beta   90.00
_cell.angle_gamma   90.00
#
_symmetry.space_group_name_H-M   'P 1'
#
loop_
_entity.id
_entity.type
_entity.pdbx_description
1 polymer ?
#
loop_
_entity_poly.entity_id
_entity_poly.type
_entity_poly.pdbx_seq_one_letter_code
_entity_poly.pdbx_strand_id
1 'polypeptide(L)'
;YARDDMADAVFPFMAVSNDVTAREKITMLGGTLAADDADSDLMLFIAAGDSDADTLSTRAPSAAAIHRMLSAGKSVALVDLSRHFRAEETLLPMLTEKDVPVNALTAYAGWNTASNAIGTAVAEAVLYHCAMKNAATAEERERAAAANLAFRTGRMAEDEFYLKETIDRVNDALRRAGYANSADLDLTRNWRWANDLLMNDLSRRMRSYESTAAFRTPVIQNGMTLRVVRSNITAYYPWPRTFEVRLESAPVVERKMP
;
A
#
# COMPACT_ATOMS: atom_id res chain seq x y z
N TYR A 1 -16.54 -2.74 -2.80
CA TYR A 1 -15.64 -2.98 -3.95
C TYR A 1 -15.59 -1.74 -4.83
N ALA A 2 -14.52 -1.55 -5.60
CA ALA A 2 -14.42 -0.39 -6.51
C ALA A 2 -15.40 -0.49 -7.70
N ARG A 3 -15.75 -1.72 -8.10
CA ARG A 3 -16.86 -2.07 -9.00
C ARG A 3 -17.45 -3.41 -8.55
N ASP A 4 -18.71 -3.67 -8.89
CA ASP A 4 -19.44 -4.85 -8.43
C ASP A 4 -18.84 -6.17 -8.94
N ASP A 5 -18.35 -6.18 -10.19
CA ASP A 5 -17.72 -7.34 -10.84
C ASP A 5 -16.43 -7.81 -10.15
N MET A 6 -15.77 -6.93 -9.40
CA MET A 6 -14.52 -7.24 -8.71
C MET A 6 -14.67 -8.23 -7.55
N ALA A 7 -15.88 -8.38 -7.01
CA ALA A 7 -16.17 -9.32 -5.93
C ALA A 7 -15.98 -10.78 -6.39
N ASP A 8 -16.47 -11.10 -7.60
CA ASP A 8 -16.43 -12.44 -8.18
C ASP A 8 -15.12 -12.74 -8.92
N ALA A 9 -14.27 -11.73 -9.13
CA ALA A 9 -12.99 -11.89 -9.79
C ALA A 9 -12.06 -12.85 -9.03
N VAL A 10 -11.46 -13.79 -9.77
CA VAL A 10 -10.40 -14.69 -9.29
C VAL A 10 -9.07 -14.22 -9.87
N PHE A 11 -8.22 -13.66 -9.02
CA PHE A 11 -6.90 -13.17 -9.41
C PHE A 11 -5.90 -14.32 -9.61
N PRO A 12 -4.80 -14.10 -10.35
CA PRO A 12 -3.76 -15.11 -10.53
C PRO A 12 -3.30 -15.71 -9.20
N PHE A 13 -3.02 -17.02 -9.20
CA PHE A 13 -2.60 -17.81 -8.04
C PHE A 13 -3.63 -17.94 -6.90
N MET A 14 -4.88 -17.48 -7.11
CA MET A 14 -5.97 -17.64 -6.16
C MET A 14 -6.84 -18.85 -6.50
N ALA A 15 -7.30 -19.55 -5.46
CA ALA A 15 -8.24 -20.67 -5.59
C ALA A 15 -9.72 -20.23 -5.53
N VAL A 16 -9.98 -19.02 -5.01
CA VAL A 16 -11.32 -18.48 -4.75
C VAL A 16 -11.37 -17.00 -5.11
N SER A 17 -12.59 -16.44 -5.18
CA SER A 17 -12.79 -15.03 -5.53
C SER A 17 -12.26 -14.07 -4.48
N ASN A 18 -12.14 -12.80 -4.86
CA ASN A 18 -11.82 -11.72 -3.94
C ASN A 18 -12.79 -11.65 -2.76
N ASP A 19 -14.08 -11.87 -2.98
CA ASP A 19 -15.10 -11.80 -1.91
C ASP A 19 -15.00 -12.95 -0.92
N VAL A 20 -14.80 -14.18 -1.40
CA VAL A 20 -14.57 -15.33 -0.51
C VAL A 20 -13.30 -15.09 0.33
N THR A 21 -12.23 -14.59 -0.31
CA THR A 21 -10.98 -14.25 0.39
C THR A 21 -11.21 -13.16 1.44
N ALA A 22 -11.89 -12.08 1.10
CA ALA A 22 -12.17 -10.97 2.01
C ALA A 22 -12.97 -11.43 3.24
N ARG A 23 -14.04 -12.20 3.04
CA ARG A 23 -14.85 -12.75 4.13
C ARG A 23 -14.01 -13.66 5.03
N GLU A 24 -13.23 -14.55 4.45
CA GLU A 24 -12.33 -15.44 5.20
C GLU A 24 -11.37 -14.64 6.09
N LYS A 25 -10.68 -13.63 5.54
CA LYS A 25 -9.71 -12.83 6.31
C LYS A 25 -10.37 -11.99 7.40
N ILE A 26 -11.54 -11.41 7.11
CA ILE A 26 -12.33 -10.64 8.08
C ILE A 26 -12.73 -11.56 9.24
N THR A 27 -13.31 -12.73 8.97
CA THR A 27 -13.73 -13.69 10.00
C THR A 27 -12.54 -14.24 10.79
N MET A 28 -11.41 -14.55 10.13
CA MET A 28 -10.20 -15.06 10.78
C MET A 28 -9.65 -14.07 11.82
N LEU A 29 -9.80 -12.76 11.58
CA LEU A 29 -9.38 -11.70 12.50
C LEU A 29 -10.48 -11.31 13.51
N GLY A 30 -11.58 -12.06 13.57
CA GLY A 30 -12.68 -11.83 14.51
C GLY A 30 -13.63 -10.71 14.10
N GLY A 31 -13.52 -10.20 12.87
CA GLY A 31 -14.40 -9.18 12.34
C GLY A 31 -15.71 -9.74 11.79
N THR A 32 -16.70 -8.86 11.61
CA THR A 32 -17.97 -9.15 10.93
C THR A 32 -18.29 -8.05 9.95
N LEU A 33 -19.05 -8.36 8.91
CA LEU A 33 -19.53 -7.33 7.98
C LEU A 33 -20.67 -6.56 8.64
N ALA A 34 -20.57 -5.24 8.62
CA ALA A 34 -21.67 -4.36 9.03
C ALA A 34 -22.84 -4.49 8.04
N ALA A 35 -24.06 -4.27 8.53
CA ALA A 35 -25.26 -4.27 7.69
C ALA A 35 -25.30 -3.07 6.73
N ASP A 36 -24.70 -1.96 7.14
CA ASP A 36 -24.56 -0.74 6.35
C ASP A 36 -23.28 0.04 6.72
N ASP A 37 -23.02 1.12 5.98
CA ASP A 37 -21.84 1.99 6.14
C ASP A 37 -21.88 2.85 7.42
N ALA A 38 -23.02 2.98 8.10
CA ALA A 38 -23.14 3.82 9.28
C ALA A 38 -22.51 3.17 10.51
N ASP A 39 -22.62 1.83 10.62
CA ASP A 39 -22.25 1.05 11.80
C ASP A 39 -20.87 0.37 11.70
N SER A 40 -20.08 0.64 10.66
CA SER A 40 -18.77 -0.02 10.47
C SER A 40 -17.62 0.70 11.22
N ASP A 41 -16.79 -0.05 11.96
CA ASP A 41 -15.54 0.44 12.54
C ASP A 41 -14.46 0.78 11.49
N LEU A 42 -14.46 0.05 10.38
CA LEU A 42 -13.47 0.10 9.30
C LEU A 42 -14.16 -0.14 7.96
N MET A 43 -13.66 0.52 6.91
CA MET A 43 -14.08 0.31 5.53
C MET A 43 -12.98 -0.37 4.73
N LEU A 44 -13.22 -1.59 4.26
CA LEU A 44 -12.30 -2.30 3.37
C LEU A 44 -12.64 -1.98 1.92
N PHE A 45 -11.84 -1.15 1.28
CA PHE A 45 -12.01 -0.79 -0.12
C PHE A 45 -11.11 -1.65 -1.00
N ILE A 46 -11.71 -2.55 -1.78
CA ILE A 46 -10.98 -3.43 -2.70
C ILE A 46 -11.08 -2.89 -4.13
N ALA A 47 -9.95 -2.46 -4.67
CA ALA A 47 -9.75 -2.17 -6.08
C ALA A 47 -9.00 -3.34 -6.72
N ALA A 48 -9.50 -3.80 -7.86
CA ALA A 48 -8.99 -4.97 -8.54
C ALA A 48 -8.80 -4.68 -10.03
N GLY A 49 -7.65 -4.10 -10.37
CA GLY A 49 -7.37 -3.64 -11.72
C GLY A 49 -6.94 -4.73 -12.67
N ASP A 50 -7.36 -4.57 -13.93
CA ASP A 50 -7.04 -5.48 -15.01
C ASP A 50 -6.92 -4.67 -16.31
N SER A 51 -5.69 -4.46 -16.78
CA SER A 51 -5.41 -3.68 -17.99
C SER A 51 -5.95 -4.31 -19.29
N ASP A 52 -6.39 -5.57 -19.27
CA ASP A 52 -7.11 -6.17 -20.39
C ASP A 52 -8.59 -5.75 -20.43
N ALA A 53 -9.15 -5.34 -19.30
CA ALA A 53 -10.58 -5.03 -19.13
C ALA A 53 -10.85 -3.54 -18.86
N ASP A 54 -9.88 -2.80 -18.33
CA ASP A 54 -10.04 -1.41 -17.94
C ASP A 54 -8.77 -0.56 -18.13
N THR A 55 -8.89 0.74 -17.91
CA THR A 55 -7.78 1.69 -18.02
C THR A 55 -7.71 2.58 -16.80
N LEU A 56 -6.56 3.25 -16.59
CA LEU A 56 -6.36 4.12 -15.44
C LEU A 56 -7.48 5.14 -15.26
N SER A 57 -7.97 5.76 -16.35
CA SER A 57 -9.03 6.77 -16.28
C SER A 57 -10.36 6.25 -15.75
N THR A 58 -10.67 4.95 -15.97
CA THR A 58 -11.90 4.32 -15.45
C THR A 58 -11.92 4.24 -13.92
N ARG A 59 -10.77 4.45 -13.27
CA ARG A 59 -10.61 4.41 -11.81
C ARG A 59 -10.94 5.74 -11.11
N ALA A 60 -11.19 6.82 -11.87
CA ALA A 60 -11.50 8.13 -11.30
C ALA A 60 -12.71 8.16 -10.34
N PRO A 61 -13.83 7.43 -10.59
CA PRO A 61 -14.93 7.34 -9.64
C PRO A 61 -14.53 6.72 -8.31
N SER A 62 -13.64 5.72 -8.33
CA SER A 62 -13.12 5.05 -7.14
C SER A 62 -12.25 5.98 -6.30
N ALA A 63 -11.39 6.78 -6.95
CA ALA A 63 -10.61 7.81 -6.26
C ALA A 63 -11.52 8.87 -5.61
N ALA A 64 -12.58 9.30 -6.31
CA ALA A 64 -13.57 10.21 -5.73
C ALA A 64 -14.34 9.59 -4.56
N ALA A 65 -14.63 8.29 -4.60
CA ALA A 65 -15.27 7.57 -3.50
C ALA A 65 -14.36 7.54 -2.26
N ILE A 66 -13.08 7.16 -2.43
CA ILE A 66 -12.09 7.17 -1.34
C ILE A 66 -11.94 8.57 -0.76
N HIS A 67 -11.84 9.60 -1.60
CA HIS A 67 -11.78 10.98 -1.12
C HIS A 67 -12.98 11.31 -0.24
N ARG A 68 -14.22 11.03 -0.69
CA ARG A 68 -15.43 11.28 0.12
C ARG A 68 -15.41 10.53 1.46
N MET A 69 -15.01 9.26 1.46
CA MET A 69 -14.92 8.48 2.70
C MET A 69 -13.90 9.07 3.68
N LEU A 70 -12.71 9.44 3.19
CA LEU A 70 -11.68 10.07 4.01
C LEU A 70 -12.12 11.44 4.53
N SER A 71 -12.78 12.27 3.71
CA SER A 71 -13.34 13.56 4.13
C SER A 71 -14.45 13.41 5.17
N ALA A 72 -15.20 12.31 5.14
CA ALA A 72 -16.20 11.97 6.15
C ALA A 72 -15.59 11.37 7.43
N GLY A 73 -14.26 11.28 7.53
CA GLY A 73 -13.57 10.73 8.70
C GLY A 73 -13.64 9.21 8.82
N LYS A 74 -14.00 8.50 7.75
CA LYS A 74 -14.05 7.02 7.75
C LYS A 74 -12.63 6.45 7.74
N SER A 75 -12.41 5.38 8.50
CA SER A 75 -11.18 4.59 8.46
C SER A 75 -11.19 3.68 7.24
N VAL A 76 -10.38 4.00 6.22
CA VAL A 76 -10.36 3.28 4.93
C VAL A 76 -9.09 2.44 4.80
N ALA A 77 -9.25 1.12 4.73
CA ALA A 77 -8.21 0.18 4.37
C ALA A 77 -8.29 -0.09 2.85
N LEU A 78 -7.26 0.29 2.09
CA LEU A 78 -7.22 0.11 0.65
C LEU A 78 -6.48 -1.18 0.30
N VAL A 79 -7.17 -2.09 -0.39
CA VAL A 79 -6.56 -3.22 -1.10
C VAL A 79 -6.46 -2.82 -2.57
N ASP A 80 -5.23 -2.73 -3.08
CA ASP A 80 -4.93 -2.22 -4.40
C ASP A 80 -4.33 -3.31 -5.31
N LEU A 81 -5.21 -4.20 -5.79
CA LEU A 81 -4.81 -5.37 -6.57
C LEU A 81 -4.55 -5.01 -8.03
N SER A 82 -3.57 -5.69 -8.61
CA SER A 82 -3.21 -5.61 -10.02
C SER A 82 -3.09 -7.03 -10.58
N ARG A 83 -3.84 -7.35 -11.64
CA ARG A 83 -3.88 -8.68 -12.25
C ARG A 83 -2.55 -9.05 -12.89
N HIS A 84 -1.90 -8.10 -13.56
CA HIS A 84 -0.65 -8.29 -14.29
C HIS A 84 0.56 -7.78 -13.52
N PHE A 85 0.39 -7.39 -12.26
CA PHE A 85 1.45 -6.89 -11.38
C PHE A 85 2.11 -5.60 -11.89
N ARG A 86 1.31 -4.69 -12.43
CA ARG A 86 1.72 -3.39 -12.97
C ARG A 86 1.08 -2.24 -12.22
N ALA A 87 1.84 -1.16 -12.00
CA ALA A 87 1.34 0.03 -11.32
C ALA A 87 0.21 0.74 -12.07
N GLU A 88 0.10 0.57 -13.40
CA GLU A 88 -1.00 1.16 -14.17
C GLU A 88 -2.38 0.56 -13.83
N GLU A 89 -2.40 -0.61 -13.20
CA GLU A 89 -3.62 -1.30 -12.80
C GLU A 89 -4.11 -0.92 -11.41
N THR A 90 -3.24 -0.31 -10.60
CA THR A 90 -3.59 0.08 -9.24
C THR A 90 -4.33 1.42 -9.22
N LEU A 91 -4.93 1.74 -8.08
CA LEU A 91 -5.67 2.95 -7.81
C LEU A 91 -4.74 4.07 -7.34
N LEU A 92 -3.59 3.77 -6.70
CA LEU A 92 -2.67 4.77 -6.15
C LEU A 92 -2.25 5.89 -7.12
N PRO A 93 -1.93 5.62 -8.41
CA PRO A 93 -1.63 6.68 -9.37
C PRO A 93 -2.81 7.64 -9.59
N MET A 94 -4.04 7.10 -9.62
CA MET A 94 -5.26 7.91 -9.75
C MET A 94 -5.57 8.68 -8.45
N LEU A 95 -5.30 8.12 -7.26
CA LEU A 95 -5.40 8.86 -6.00
C LEU A 95 -4.44 10.05 -5.99
N THR A 96 -3.23 9.84 -6.52
CA THR A 96 -2.21 10.86 -6.65
C THR A 96 -2.63 11.95 -7.63
N GLU A 97 -3.15 11.58 -8.80
CA GLU A 97 -3.63 12.53 -9.82
C GLU A 97 -4.83 13.37 -9.34
N LYS A 98 -5.70 12.79 -8.51
CA LYS A 98 -6.90 13.46 -7.96
C LYS A 98 -6.66 14.14 -6.61
N ASP A 99 -5.40 14.30 -6.20
CA ASP A 99 -4.99 14.92 -4.95
C ASP A 99 -5.73 14.36 -3.71
N VAL A 100 -6.03 13.06 -3.74
CA VAL A 100 -6.64 12.38 -2.59
C VAL A 100 -5.60 12.31 -1.48
N PRO A 101 -5.93 12.65 -0.22
CA PRO A 101 -4.96 12.62 0.88
C PRO A 101 -4.61 11.18 1.25
N VAL A 102 -3.70 10.57 0.50
CA VAL A 102 -3.24 9.16 0.65
C VAL A 102 -2.72 8.88 2.05
N ASN A 103 -2.19 9.90 2.73
CA ASN A 103 -1.74 9.78 4.10
C ASN A 103 -2.86 9.61 5.14
N ALA A 104 -4.13 9.78 4.76
CA ALA A 104 -5.30 9.52 5.58
C ALA A 104 -5.84 8.08 5.47
N LEU A 105 -5.30 7.22 4.60
CA LEU A 105 -5.69 5.81 4.57
C LEU A 105 -5.35 5.13 5.90
N THR A 106 -6.21 4.25 6.40
CA THR A 106 -5.90 3.47 7.60
C THR A 106 -4.88 2.38 7.31
N ALA A 107 -5.00 1.73 6.15
CA ALA A 107 -4.11 0.67 5.69
C ALA A 107 -3.98 0.71 4.17
N TYR A 108 -2.89 0.14 3.65
CA TYR A 108 -2.65 -0.02 2.22
C TYR A 108 -1.94 -1.34 1.96
N ALA A 109 -2.45 -2.15 1.04
CA ALA A 109 -1.72 -3.31 0.55
C ALA A 109 -2.06 -3.56 -0.93
N GLY A 110 -1.03 -3.80 -1.72
CA GLY A 110 -1.14 -4.08 -3.15
C GLY A 110 -0.20 -5.19 -3.58
N TRP A 111 0.00 -6.19 -2.71
CA TRP A 111 0.91 -7.31 -2.95
C TRP A 111 0.45 -8.19 -4.15
N ASN A 112 1.15 -9.29 -4.39
CA ASN A 112 1.14 -10.08 -5.63
C ASN A 112 -0.03 -11.05 -5.72
N THR A 113 -0.66 -11.37 -4.59
CA THR A 113 -1.85 -12.22 -4.55
C THR A 113 -2.94 -11.53 -3.74
N ALA A 114 -4.20 -11.78 -4.12
CA ALA A 114 -5.34 -11.20 -3.43
C ALA A 114 -5.39 -11.60 -1.95
N SER A 115 -5.07 -12.86 -1.60
CA SER A 115 -5.01 -13.31 -0.21
C SER A 115 -3.99 -12.52 0.62
N ASN A 116 -2.78 -12.29 0.09
CA ASN A 116 -1.76 -11.53 0.80
C ASN A 116 -2.18 -10.08 0.98
N ALA A 117 -2.62 -9.41 -0.10
CA ALA A 117 -2.99 -8.00 -0.02
C ALA A 117 -4.21 -7.77 0.89
N ILE A 118 -5.29 -8.55 0.71
CA ILE A 118 -6.49 -8.47 1.56
C ILE A 118 -6.13 -8.78 3.02
N GLY A 119 -5.40 -9.87 3.27
CA GLY A 119 -5.00 -10.25 4.62
C GLY A 119 -4.15 -9.18 5.31
N THR A 120 -3.18 -8.61 4.61
CA THR A 120 -2.31 -7.55 5.14
C THR A 120 -3.10 -6.28 5.44
N ALA A 121 -3.95 -5.80 4.51
CA ALA A 121 -4.72 -4.57 4.73
C ALA A 121 -5.71 -4.70 5.89
N VAL A 122 -6.40 -5.84 6.01
CA VAL A 122 -7.32 -6.09 7.13
C VAL A 122 -6.56 -6.22 8.44
N ALA A 123 -5.44 -6.95 8.47
CA ALA A 123 -4.62 -7.09 9.68
C ALA A 123 -4.04 -5.75 10.15
N GLU A 124 -3.48 -4.94 9.26
CA GLU A 124 -2.98 -3.60 9.55
C GLU A 124 -4.10 -2.72 10.15
N ALA A 125 -5.25 -2.68 9.49
CA ALA A 125 -6.36 -1.85 9.92
C ALA A 125 -6.93 -2.27 11.28
N VAL A 126 -7.09 -3.58 11.52
CA VAL A 126 -7.57 -4.12 12.80
C VAL A 126 -6.55 -3.86 13.91
N LEU A 127 -5.26 -4.12 13.67
CA LEU A 127 -4.21 -3.85 14.65
C LEU A 127 -4.17 -2.37 15.05
N TYR A 128 -4.26 -1.47 14.07
CA TYR A 128 -4.30 -0.04 14.35
C TYR A 128 -5.57 0.37 15.09
N HIS A 129 -6.75 -0.12 14.68
CA HIS A 129 -8.00 0.13 15.39
C HIS A 129 -7.91 -0.31 16.87
N CYS A 130 -7.44 -1.53 17.13
CA CYS A 130 -7.27 -2.04 18.48
C CYS A 130 -6.24 -1.23 19.27
N ALA A 131 -5.10 -0.87 18.67
CA ALA A 131 -4.08 -0.06 19.32
C ALA A 131 -4.62 1.32 19.73
N MET A 132 -5.40 1.96 18.84
CA MET A 132 -6.03 3.26 19.11
C MET A 132 -7.10 3.16 20.21
N LYS A 133 -7.92 2.09 20.20
CA LYS A 133 -8.97 1.85 21.19
C LYS A 133 -8.41 1.53 22.58
N ASN A 134 -7.30 0.82 22.64
CA ASN A 134 -6.67 0.38 23.89
C ASN A 134 -5.66 1.39 24.46
N ALA A 135 -5.26 2.40 23.71
CA ALA A 135 -4.32 3.43 24.16
C ALA A 135 -4.94 4.30 25.27
N ALA A 136 -4.39 4.22 26.48
CA ALA A 136 -4.86 4.96 27.64
C ALA A 136 -4.41 6.43 27.61
N THR A 137 -3.26 6.70 26.99
CA THR A 137 -2.62 8.02 26.97
C THR A 137 -2.55 8.62 25.57
N ALA A 138 -2.36 9.94 25.49
CA ALA A 138 -2.10 10.62 24.22
C ALA A 138 -0.78 10.13 23.58
N GLU A 139 0.24 9.86 24.39
CA GLU A 139 1.52 9.34 23.89
C GLU A 139 1.38 7.94 23.26
N GLU A 140 0.59 7.05 23.86
CA GLU A 140 0.31 5.74 23.26
C GLU A 140 -0.44 5.85 21.94
N ARG A 141 -1.40 6.77 21.83
CA ARG A 141 -2.10 7.07 20.57
C ARG A 141 -1.13 7.60 19.51
N GLU A 142 -0.23 8.50 19.89
CA GLU A 142 0.80 9.02 18.99
C GLU A 142 1.76 7.91 18.51
N ARG A 143 2.19 7.02 19.42
CA ARG A 143 3.05 5.88 19.06
C ARG A 143 2.34 4.90 18.12
N ALA A 144 1.07 4.59 18.38
CA ALA A 144 0.26 3.74 17.51
C ALA A 144 0.10 4.35 16.11
N ALA A 145 -0.19 5.66 16.03
CA ALA A 145 -0.31 6.36 14.76
C ALA A 145 1.01 6.44 14.01
N ALA A 146 2.13 6.69 14.70
CA ALA A 146 3.45 6.71 14.08
C ALA A 146 3.85 5.32 13.56
N ALA A 147 3.59 4.26 14.33
CA ALA A 147 3.87 2.89 13.92
C ALA A 147 3.03 2.47 12.70
N ASN A 148 1.73 2.78 12.70
CA ASN A 148 0.85 2.51 11.57
C ASN A 148 1.28 3.30 10.32
N LEU A 149 1.59 4.58 10.48
CA LEU A 149 2.09 5.42 9.39
C LEU A 149 3.40 4.87 8.80
N ALA A 150 4.33 4.43 9.65
CA ALA A 150 5.56 3.80 9.20
C ALA A 150 5.26 2.52 8.41
N PHE A 151 4.47 1.61 8.97
CA PHE A 151 4.11 0.35 8.32
C PHE A 151 3.42 0.58 6.97
N ARG A 152 2.37 1.39 6.93
CA ARG A 152 1.63 1.75 5.71
C ARG A 152 2.53 2.34 4.62
N THR A 153 3.41 3.27 5.00
CA THR A 153 4.38 3.87 4.06
C THR A 153 5.35 2.81 3.52
N GLY A 154 5.77 1.86 4.37
CA GLY A 154 6.56 0.71 3.95
C GLY A 154 5.82 -0.16 2.93
N ARG A 155 4.53 -0.43 3.18
CA ARG A 155 3.67 -1.16 2.23
C ARG A 155 3.51 -0.43 0.90
N MET A 156 3.31 0.89 0.89
CA MET A 156 3.26 1.66 -0.35
C MET A 156 4.60 1.61 -1.10
N ALA A 157 5.72 1.79 -0.38
CA ALA A 157 7.07 1.72 -0.96
C ALA A 157 7.37 0.35 -1.58
N GLU A 158 6.98 -0.73 -0.89
CA GLU A 158 7.22 -2.10 -1.34
C GLU A 158 6.22 -2.53 -2.42
N ASP A 159 4.93 -2.48 -2.13
CA ASP A 159 3.89 -3.07 -3.00
C ASP A 159 3.68 -2.29 -4.28
N GLU A 160 3.74 -0.96 -4.20
CA GLU A 160 3.54 -0.14 -5.38
C GLU A 160 4.84 0.13 -6.11
N PHE A 161 5.74 0.86 -5.45
CA PHE A 161 6.90 1.40 -6.14
C PHE A 161 7.97 0.35 -6.40
N TYR A 162 8.17 -0.57 -5.47
CA TYR A 162 9.18 -1.61 -5.65
C TYR A 162 8.66 -2.75 -6.55
N LEU A 163 7.62 -3.44 -6.11
CA LEU A 163 7.12 -4.67 -6.71
C LEU A 163 6.47 -4.49 -8.09
N LYS A 164 5.87 -3.34 -8.40
CA LYS A 164 5.22 -3.12 -9.70
C LYS A 164 5.98 -2.21 -10.65
N GLU A 165 7.09 -1.63 -10.21
CA GLU A 165 7.83 -0.70 -11.05
C GLU A 165 9.36 -0.81 -10.93
N THR A 166 9.93 -0.80 -9.73
CA THR A 166 11.40 -0.81 -9.54
C THR A 166 11.99 -2.16 -9.94
N ILE A 167 11.37 -3.26 -9.54
CA ILE A 167 11.87 -4.62 -9.78
C ILE A 167 12.12 -4.88 -11.26
N ASP A 168 11.22 -4.44 -12.15
CA ASP A 168 11.37 -4.61 -13.60
C ASP A 168 12.56 -3.82 -14.14
N ARG A 169 12.75 -2.58 -13.68
CA ARG A 169 13.90 -1.75 -14.09
C ARG A 169 15.23 -2.34 -13.60
N VAL A 170 15.26 -2.88 -12.38
CA VAL A 170 16.43 -3.60 -11.86
C VAL A 170 16.71 -4.84 -12.70
N ASN A 171 15.70 -5.68 -12.91
CA ASN A 171 15.82 -6.92 -13.68
C ASN A 171 16.27 -6.67 -15.12
N ASP A 172 15.76 -5.61 -15.75
CA ASP A 172 16.17 -5.13 -17.07
C ASP A 172 17.65 -4.73 -17.10
N ALA A 173 18.10 -3.96 -16.09
CA ALA A 173 19.49 -3.52 -16.00
C ALA A 173 20.45 -4.70 -15.79
N LEU A 174 20.08 -5.64 -14.91
CA LEU A 174 20.82 -6.88 -14.68
C LEU A 174 20.91 -7.72 -15.97
N ARG A 175 19.79 -7.91 -16.68
CA ARG A 175 19.76 -8.64 -17.96
C ARG A 175 20.66 -7.99 -19.01
N ARG A 176 20.61 -6.67 -19.16
CA ARG A 176 21.49 -5.93 -20.09
C ARG A 176 22.97 -6.06 -19.75
N ALA A 177 23.32 -6.27 -18.49
CA ALA A 177 24.69 -6.52 -18.04
C ALA A 177 25.10 -8.01 -18.12
N GLY A 178 24.26 -8.89 -18.66
CA GLY A 178 24.58 -10.30 -18.88
C GLY A 178 24.10 -11.26 -17.78
N TYR A 179 23.36 -10.79 -16.78
CA TYR A 179 22.76 -11.66 -15.76
C TYR A 179 21.46 -12.28 -16.28
N ALA A 180 21.47 -13.58 -16.54
CA ALA A 180 20.34 -14.28 -17.14
C ALA A 180 19.20 -14.60 -16.14
N ASN A 181 19.51 -14.75 -14.84
CA ASN A 181 18.54 -15.12 -13.82
C ASN A 181 18.55 -14.12 -12.65
N SER A 182 17.47 -13.35 -12.49
CA SER A 182 17.30 -12.43 -11.36
C SER A 182 16.85 -13.12 -10.07
N ALA A 183 16.51 -14.41 -10.13
CA ALA A 183 16.24 -15.25 -8.97
C ALA A 183 17.51 -15.86 -8.34
N ASP A 184 18.68 -15.62 -8.94
CA ASP A 184 19.99 -16.09 -8.43
C ASP A 184 21.03 -14.97 -8.56
N LEU A 185 20.92 -13.96 -7.69
CA LEU A 185 21.92 -12.92 -7.52
C LEU A 185 23.16 -13.53 -6.87
N ASP A 186 24.27 -13.50 -7.59
CA ASP A 186 25.58 -13.78 -7.02
C ASP A 186 25.93 -12.75 -5.91
N LEU A 187 25.70 -13.15 -4.66
CA LEU A 187 25.98 -12.34 -3.46
C LEU A 187 27.42 -11.83 -3.39
N THR A 188 28.36 -12.46 -4.12
CA THR A 188 29.77 -12.09 -4.12
C THR A 188 30.14 -11.07 -5.19
N ARG A 189 29.39 -10.97 -6.30
CA ARG A 189 29.77 -10.14 -7.46
C ARG A 189 28.79 -9.04 -7.80
N ASN A 190 27.49 -9.29 -7.67
CA ASN A 190 26.47 -8.39 -8.21
C ASN A 190 25.51 -7.83 -7.15
N TRP A 191 25.52 -8.38 -5.94
CA TRP A 191 24.60 -7.96 -4.88
C TRP A 191 24.74 -6.49 -4.51
N ARG A 192 25.98 -5.99 -4.33
CA ARG A 192 26.18 -4.55 -4.04
C ARG A 192 25.59 -3.68 -5.14
N TRP A 193 25.89 -4.00 -6.40
CA TRP A 193 25.37 -3.26 -7.54
C TRP A 193 23.85 -3.35 -7.67
N ALA A 194 23.26 -4.53 -7.42
CA ALA A 194 21.82 -4.72 -7.41
C ALA A 194 21.16 -3.85 -6.32
N ASN A 195 21.73 -3.79 -5.12
CA ASN A 195 21.23 -2.91 -4.05
C ASN A 195 21.39 -1.43 -4.39
N ASP A 196 22.46 -1.04 -5.07
CA ASP A 196 22.63 0.33 -5.57
C ASP A 196 21.54 0.65 -6.63
N LEU A 197 21.25 -0.27 -7.55
CA LEU A 197 20.17 -0.11 -8.53
C LEU A 197 18.79 0.03 -7.85
N LEU A 198 18.49 -0.85 -6.89
CA LEU A 198 17.28 -0.82 -6.07
C LEU A 198 17.12 0.55 -5.40
N MET A 199 18.11 0.96 -4.60
CA MET A 199 18.00 2.18 -3.82
C MET A 199 17.95 3.43 -4.68
N ASN A 200 18.68 3.46 -5.80
CA ASN A 200 18.65 4.60 -6.72
C ASN A 200 17.28 4.79 -7.37
N ASP A 201 16.67 3.71 -7.87
CA ASP A 201 15.37 3.78 -8.55
C ASP A 201 14.22 4.01 -7.55
N LEU A 202 14.17 3.22 -6.46
CA LEU A 202 13.14 3.36 -5.43
C LEU A 202 13.17 4.76 -4.80
N SER A 203 14.35 5.30 -4.48
CA SER A 203 14.45 6.66 -3.92
C SER A 203 13.98 7.73 -4.90
N ARG A 204 14.16 7.54 -6.21
CA ARG A 204 13.65 8.49 -7.22
C ARG A 204 12.13 8.46 -7.26
N ARG A 205 11.52 7.28 -7.24
CA ARG A 205 10.07 7.10 -7.24
C ARG A 205 9.43 7.68 -5.98
N MET A 206 9.99 7.36 -4.82
CA MET A 206 9.54 7.92 -3.55
C MET A 206 9.62 9.44 -3.53
N ARG A 207 10.72 10.05 -3.99
CA ARG A 207 10.81 11.53 -4.10
C ARG A 207 9.76 12.11 -5.04
N SER A 208 9.45 11.44 -6.15
CA SER A 208 8.38 11.88 -7.06
C SER A 208 7.04 11.84 -6.36
N TYR A 209 6.71 10.73 -5.70
CA TYR A 209 5.48 10.56 -4.94
C TYR A 209 5.35 11.57 -3.80
N GLU A 210 6.42 11.80 -3.03
CA GLU A 210 6.47 12.77 -1.91
C GLU A 210 6.35 14.23 -2.36
N SER A 211 6.54 14.50 -3.65
CA SER A 211 6.35 15.85 -4.21
C SER A 211 4.89 16.16 -4.58
N THR A 212 4.01 15.16 -4.59
CA THR A 212 2.61 15.29 -4.98
C THR A 212 1.77 15.99 -3.90
N ALA A 213 0.68 16.64 -4.30
CA ALA A 213 -0.24 17.26 -3.34
C ALA A 213 -1.03 16.19 -2.55
N ALA A 214 -1.39 15.07 -3.17
CA ALA A 214 -1.92 13.88 -2.49
C ALA A 214 -1.09 13.47 -1.26
N PHE A 215 0.23 13.37 -1.41
CA PHE A 215 1.12 13.04 -0.29
C PHE A 215 1.26 14.18 0.73
N ARG A 216 1.42 15.42 0.26
CA ARG A 216 1.73 16.58 1.13
C ARG A 216 0.53 17.14 1.89
N THR A 217 -0.68 16.73 1.51
CA THR A 217 -1.91 17.19 2.17
C THR A 217 -1.88 16.86 3.67
N PRO A 218 -2.00 17.85 4.56
CA PRO A 218 -2.12 17.61 5.98
C PRO A 218 -3.44 16.87 6.27
N VAL A 219 -3.40 15.88 7.14
CA VAL A 219 -4.57 15.08 7.49
C VAL A 219 -4.85 15.17 8.99
N ILE A 220 -6.13 15.24 9.36
CA ILE A 220 -6.56 15.18 10.75
C ILE A 220 -7.06 13.75 11.00
N GLN A 221 -6.38 13.01 11.86
CA GLN A 221 -6.75 11.64 12.21
C GLN A 221 -6.64 11.45 13.72
N ASN A 222 -7.69 10.91 14.34
CA ASN A 222 -7.69 10.61 15.78
C ASN A 222 -7.32 11.81 16.67
N GLY A 223 -7.75 13.02 16.27
CA GLY A 223 -7.41 14.27 16.96
C GLY A 223 -5.98 14.78 16.73
N MET A 224 -5.18 14.10 15.90
CA MET A 224 -3.82 14.49 15.55
C MET A 224 -3.79 15.11 14.14
N THR A 225 -3.06 16.22 13.99
CA THR A 225 -2.72 16.74 12.67
C THR A 225 -1.41 16.13 12.21
N LEU A 226 -1.45 15.34 11.14
CA LEU A 226 -0.29 14.68 10.55
C LEU A 226 0.04 15.37 9.22
N ARG A 227 1.27 15.86 9.10
CA ARG A 227 1.83 16.33 7.84
C ARG A 227 3.13 15.61 7.56
N VAL A 228 3.09 14.63 6.66
CA VAL A 228 4.27 13.85 6.29
C VAL A 228 5.10 14.66 5.30
N VAL A 229 6.37 14.86 5.60
CA VAL A 229 7.29 15.68 4.79
C VAL A 229 8.08 14.84 3.81
N ARG A 230 8.55 13.70 4.30
CA ARG A 230 9.38 12.73 3.60
C ARG A 230 9.34 11.40 4.32
N SER A 231 9.73 10.35 3.64
CA SER A 231 9.86 8.99 4.17
C SER A 231 11.31 8.57 4.03
N ASN A 232 11.96 8.31 5.15
CA ASN A 232 13.28 7.68 5.11
C ASN A 232 13.06 6.21 4.81
N ILE A 233 13.33 5.80 3.57
CA ILE A 233 13.23 4.41 3.13
C ILE A 233 14.64 3.82 3.03
N THR A 234 14.84 2.65 3.61
CA THR A 234 16.00 1.80 3.35
C THR A 234 15.49 0.47 2.81
N ALA A 235 16.13 -0.04 1.77
CA ALA A 235 15.79 -1.33 1.18
C ALA A 235 17.05 -2.06 0.74
N TYR A 236 17.06 -3.38 0.92
CA TYR A 236 18.11 -4.23 0.37
C TYR A 236 17.59 -5.63 0.06
N TYR A 237 18.32 -6.39 -0.76
CA TYR A 237 18.03 -7.80 -1.05
C TYR A 237 18.54 -8.69 0.10
N PRO A 238 17.67 -9.27 0.94
CA PRO A 238 18.10 -10.15 2.02
C PRO A 238 18.48 -11.55 1.50
N TRP A 239 18.04 -11.87 0.28
CA TRP A 239 18.25 -13.14 -0.39
C TRP A 239 18.95 -12.90 -1.74
N PRO A 240 19.55 -13.95 -2.35
CA PRO A 240 20.11 -13.87 -3.69
C PRO A 240 19.02 -13.79 -4.77
N ARG A 241 18.03 -12.90 -4.65
CA ARG A 241 16.98 -12.72 -5.66
C ARG A 241 16.37 -11.33 -5.60
N THR A 242 15.87 -10.87 -6.74
CA THR A 242 15.16 -9.58 -6.83
C THR A 242 13.68 -9.68 -6.51
N PHE A 243 13.13 -10.84 -6.13
CA PHE A 243 11.69 -10.90 -5.83
C PHE A 243 11.34 -10.26 -4.47
N GLU A 244 12.21 -10.43 -3.47
CA GLU A 244 11.96 -9.99 -2.09
C GLU A 244 12.99 -8.95 -1.66
N VAL A 245 12.54 -7.96 -0.91
CA VAL A 245 13.39 -6.96 -0.27
C VAL A 245 13.13 -6.94 1.23
N ARG A 246 14.16 -6.59 1.98
CA ARG A 246 14.01 -6.09 3.34
C ARG A 246 13.86 -4.59 3.21
N LEU A 247 12.70 -4.07 3.56
CA LEU A 247 12.39 -2.63 3.53
C LEU A 247 12.06 -2.12 4.93
N GLU A 248 12.63 -0.97 5.28
CA GLU A 248 12.27 -0.22 6.48
C GLU A 248 11.88 1.21 6.09
N SER A 249 10.87 1.73 6.78
CA SER A 249 10.29 3.05 6.54
C SER A 249 10.24 3.84 7.86
N ALA A 250 10.78 5.05 7.83
CA ALA A 250 10.68 6.02 8.92
C ALA A 250 10.17 7.37 8.37
N PRO A 251 8.84 7.55 8.32
CA PRO A 251 8.22 8.82 7.91
C PRO A 251 8.55 9.95 8.87
N VAL A 252 8.86 11.13 8.32
CA VAL A 252 9.09 12.35 9.07
C VAL A 252 7.81 13.18 9.06
N VAL A 253 7.23 13.39 10.24
CA VAL A 253 5.98 14.14 10.42
C VAL A 253 6.29 15.49 11.05
N GLU A 254 5.86 16.57 10.41
CA GLU A 254 5.85 17.88 11.04
C GLU A 254 4.69 17.95 12.04
N ARG A 255 5.04 17.96 13.34
CA ARG A 255 4.07 18.23 14.40
C ARG A 255 3.75 19.72 14.39
N LYS A 256 2.47 20.05 14.22
CA LYS A 256 1.95 21.33 14.72
C LYS A 256 1.47 21.06 16.14
N MET A 257 2.16 21.60 17.15
CA MET A 257 1.60 21.62 18.50
C MET A 257 0.30 22.43 18.47
N PRO A 258 -0.70 22.10 19.30
CA PRO A 258 -1.91 22.90 19.47
C PRO A 258 -1.60 24.38 19.74
#